data_AF-A0A136A5V9-F1
#
_entry.id   AF-A0A136A5V9-F1
#
_cell.length_a   1.000
_cell.length_b   1.000
_cell.length_c   1.000
_cell.angle_alpha   90.00
_cell.angle_beta   90.00
_cell.angle_gamma   90.00
#
_symmetry.space_group_name_H-M   'P 1'
#
loop_
_entity.id
_entity.type
_entity.pdbx_description
1 polymer ?
#
loop_
_entity_poly.entity_id
_entity_poly.type
_entity_poly.pdbx_seq_one_letter_code
_entity_poly.pdbx_strand_id
1 'polypeptide(L)' 'MVVSTAVLAEDKKPSPPPQSKAEAAQQAQQKVNGRVLKVEQKPDAYRVKVLQKSGRVVSVDVDKKSGKVTKEKKDE' A
#
# COMPACT_ATOMS: atom_id res chain seq x y z
N MET A 1 39.60 -21.50 -6.04
CA MET A 1 39.41 -20.19 -5.40
C MET A 1 38.07 -19.66 -5.89
N VAL A 2 37.22 -19.25 -4.95
CA VAL A 2 35.76 -19.16 -5.05
C VAL A 2 35.23 -18.27 -6.17
N VAL A 3 34.33 -18.81 -7.00
CA VAL A 3 33.50 -18.06 -7.95
C VAL A 3 32.27 -17.54 -7.21
N SER A 4 32.28 -16.26 -6.87
CA SER A 4 31.16 -15.54 -6.28
C SER A 4 30.19 -15.08 -7.37
N THR A 5 29.15 -15.86 -7.63
CA THR A 5 28.00 -15.40 -8.42
C THR A 5 26.97 -14.74 -7.48
N ALA A 6 27.14 -13.44 -7.24
CA ALA A 6 26.09 -12.63 -6.66
C ALA A 6 25.02 -12.38 -7.74
N VAL A 7 23.97 -13.20 -7.75
CA VAL A 7 22.75 -12.90 -8.50
C VAL A 7 22.02 -11.78 -7.78
N LEU A 8 22.24 -10.53 -8.24
CA LEU A 8 21.34 -9.44 -7.90
C LEU A 8 20.01 -9.72 -8.61
N ALA A 9 19.00 -10.04 -7.81
CA ALA A 9 17.62 -10.10 -8.23
C ALA A 9 17.21 -8.70 -8.72
N GLU A 10 17.18 -8.53 -10.04
CA GLU A 10 16.69 -7.32 -10.68
C GLU A 10 15.17 -7.24 -10.58
N ASP A 11 14.75 -6.11 -10.01
CA ASP A 11 13.40 -5.54 -9.89
C ASP A 11 12.53 -5.84 -11.12
N LYS A 12 11.77 -6.93 -11.05
CA LYS A 12 10.60 -7.13 -11.89
C LYS A 12 9.41 -7.18 -10.95
N LYS A 13 8.90 -5.99 -10.58
CA LYS A 13 7.55 -5.84 -10.00
C LYS A 13 6.60 -6.68 -10.85
N PRO A 14 6.16 -7.86 -10.37
CA PRO A 14 5.02 -8.50 -10.97
C PRO A 14 3.86 -7.54 -10.68
N SER A 15 3.04 -7.23 -11.68
CA SER A 15 1.73 -6.63 -11.44
C SER A 15 1.12 -7.35 -10.23
N PRO A 16 0.81 -6.62 -9.14
CA PRO A 16 0.44 -7.30 -7.91
C PRO A 16 -0.79 -8.17 -8.18
N PRO A 17 -0.86 -9.38 -7.58
CA PRO A 17 -2.08 -10.17 -7.58
C PRO A 17 -3.27 -9.31 -7.11
N PRO A 18 -4.52 -9.69 -7.43
CA PRO A 18 -5.70 -8.92 -7.04
C PRO A 18 -5.60 -8.56 -5.56
N GLN A 19 -5.54 -7.26 -5.29
CA GLN A 19 -5.14 -6.78 -3.98
C GLN A 19 -6.16 -7.26 -2.95
N SER A 20 -5.69 -7.95 -1.92
CA SER A 20 -6.50 -8.31 -0.77
C SER A 20 -6.59 -7.14 0.21
N LYS A 21 -7.63 -7.10 1.06
CA LYS A 21 -7.79 -6.06 2.10
C LYS A 21 -6.52 -5.87 2.93
N ALA A 22 -5.83 -6.96 3.27
CA ALA A 22 -4.58 -6.93 4.03
C ALA A 22 -3.44 -6.28 3.26
N GLU A 23 -3.32 -6.56 1.96
CA GLU A 23 -2.27 -6.02 1.09
C GLU A 23 -2.44 -4.50 0.90
N ALA A 24 -3.67 -4.05 0.66
CA ALA A 24 -4.02 -2.64 0.60
C ALA A 24 -3.72 -1.92 1.94
N ALA A 25 -4.02 -2.56 3.08
CA ALA A 25 -3.72 -2.03 4.39
C ALA A 25 -2.21 -1.84 4.60
N GLN A 26 -1.41 -2.86 4.26
CA GLN A 26 0.05 -2.81 4.37
C GLN A 26 0.66 -1.74 3.47
N GLN A 27 0.22 -1.64 2.21
CA GLN A 27 0.70 -0.61 1.30
C GLN A 27 0.36 0.80 1.79
N ALA A 28 -0.88 1.02 2.25
CA ALA A 28 -1.29 2.29 2.82
C ALA A 28 -0.49 2.62 4.10
N GLN A 29 -0.26 1.62 4.95
CA GLN A 29 0.52 1.75 6.17
C GLN A 29 1.96 2.16 5.87
N GLN A 30 2.64 1.47 4.96
CA GLN A 30 4.01 1.78 4.55
C GLN A 30 4.12 3.17 3.91
N LYS A 31 3.12 3.56 3.11
CA LYS A 31 3.12 4.84 2.38
C LYS A 31 2.87 6.05 3.28
N VAL A 32 2.10 5.88 4.35
CA VAL A 32 1.73 6.94 5.30
C VAL A 32 2.60 6.89 6.57
N ASN A 33 3.25 5.76 6.82
CA ASN A 33 4.05 5.49 8.01
C ASN A 33 3.26 5.68 9.31
N GLY A 34 2.02 5.18 9.31
CA GLY A 34 1.02 5.37 10.37
C GLY A 34 0.37 4.06 10.83
N ARG A 35 -0.72 4.16 11.59
CA ARG A 35 -1.52 3.02 12.05
C ARG A 35 -2.81 2.94 11.27
N VAL A 36 -3.08 1.79 10.65
CA VAL A 36 -4.36 1.57 9.95
C VAL A 36 -5.48 1.49 10.98
N LEU A 37 -6.54 2.27 10.76
CA LEU A 37 -7.74 2.28 11.59
C LEU A 37 -8.83 1.41 10.98
N LYS A 38 -9.07 1.56 9.67
CA LYS A 38 -10.15 0.87 8.97
C LYS A 38 -9.79 0.66 7.50
N VAL A 39 -10.21 -0.46 6.95
CA VAL A 39 -10.14 -0.76 5.51
C VAL A 39 -11.57 -0.92 5.00
N GLU A 40 -11.99 0.01 4.16
CA GLU A 40 -13.28 -0.02 3.49
C GLU A 40 -13.09 -0.56 2.08
N GLN A 41 -13.88 -1.56 1.72
CA GLN A 41 -13.83 -2.16 0.39
C GLN A 41 -14.87 -1.45 -0.48
N LYS A 42 -14.40 -0.66 -1.44
CA LYS A 42 -15.22 -0.10 -2.52
C LYS A 42 -15.22 -1.06 -3.71
N PRO A 43 -16.15 -0.94 -4.67
CA PRO A 43 -16.17 -1.79 -5.86
C PRO A 43 -14.83 -1.76 -6.61
N ASP A 44 -14.28 -0.57 -6.87
CA ASP A 44 -13.07 -0.39 -7.68
C ASP A 44 -11.76 -0.22 -6.88
N ALA A 45 -11.85 0.09 -5.58
CA ALA A 45 -10.69 0.38 -4.73
C ALA A 45 -10.86 -0.09 -3.27
N TYR A 46 -9.79 -0.01 -2.48
CA TYR A 46 -9.82 -0.10 -1.03
C TYR A 46 -9.51 1.26 -0.44
N ARG A 47 -10.43 1.82 0.35
CA ARG A 47 -10.16 3.04 1.11
C ARG A 47 -9.66 2.68 2.50
N VAL A 48 -8.39 2.93 2.74
CA VAL A 48 -7.72 2.66 4.00
C VAL A 48 -7.60 3.96 4.80
N LYS A 49 -8.21 4.00 5.97
CA LYS A 49 -8.04 5.10 6.92
C LYS A 49 -6.81 4.83 7.77
N VAL A 50 -5.87 5.77 7.78
CA VAL A 50 -4.61 5.66 8.51
C VAL A 50 -4.43 6.85 9.46
N LEU A 51 -4.16 6.57 10.73
CA LEU A 51 -3.72 7.57 11.70
C LEU A 51 -2.22 7.82 11.53
N GLN A 52 -1.85 9.04 11.15
CA GLN A 52 -0.45 9.47 11.06
C GLN A 52 0.14 9.68 12.46
N LYS A 53 1.47 9.67 12.55
CA LYS A 53 2.18 10.03 13.80
C LYS A 53 1.87 11.46 14.28
N SER A 54 1.51 12.35 13.37
CA SER A 54 1.06 13.71 13.69
C SER A 54 -0.35 13.78 14.30
N GLY A 55 -1.04 12.65 14.48
CA GLY A 55 -2.41 12.59 14.99
C GLY A 55 -3.50 12.85 13.94
N ARG A 56 -3.13 13.15 12.69
CA ARG A 56 -4.07 13.35 11.58
C ARG A 56 -4.53 12.02 11.01
N VAL A 57 -5.81 11.91 10.67
CA VAL A 57 -6.34 10.76 9.94
C VAL A 57 -6.31 11.09 8.45
N VAL A 58 -5.74 10.19 7.65
CA VAL A 58 -5.71 10.31 6.19
C VAL A 58 -6.41 9.13 5.55
N SER A 59 -7.12 9.39 4.45
CA SER A 59 -7.74 8.38 3.61
C SER A 59 -6.80 8.04 2.46
N VAL A 60 -6.54 6.75 2.24
CA VAL A 60 -5.70 6.26 1.16
C VAL A 60 -6.52 5.30 0.32
N ASP A 61 -6.75 5.63 -0.96
CA ASP A 61 -7.47 4.76 -1.88
C ASP A 61 -6.47 3.92 -2.68
N VAL A 62 -6.62 2.60 -2.62
CA VAL A 62 -5.78 1.61 -3.30
C VAL A 62 -6.58 0.92 -4.38
N ASP A 63 -6.19 1.11 -5.64
CA ASP A 63 -6.90 0.53 -6.78
C ASP A 63 -6.80 -1.02 -6.76
N LYS A 64 -7.94 -1.70 -6.90
CA LYS A 64 -8.01 -3.17 -6.82
C LYS A 64 -7.38 -3.89 -8.01
N LYS A 65 -7.38 -3.26 -9.19
CA LYS A 65 -6.93 -3.85 -10.45
C LYS A 65 -5.43 -3.64 -10.66
N SER A 66 -4.92 -2.47 -10.27
CA SER A 66 -3.55 -2.06 -10.50
C SER A 66 -2.69 -2.03 -9.23
N GLY A 67 -3.28 -2.10 -8.03
CA GLY A 67 -2.55 -1.94 -6.77
C GLY A 67 -1.93 -0.54 -6.61
N LYS A 68 -2.43 0.44 -7.36
CA LYS A 68 -1.95 1.82 -7.28
C LYS A 68 -2.54 2.50 -6.06
N VAL A 69 -1.65 3.01 -5.23
CA VAL A 69 -2.01 3.77 -4.03
C VAL A 69 -2.15 5.25 -4.40
N THR A 70 -3.38 5.72 -4.51
CA THR A 70 -3.72 7.14 -4.63
C THR A 70 -4.02 7.70 -3.25
N LYS A 71 -3.22 8.68 -2.81
CA LYS A 71 -3.55 9.44 -1.60
C LYS A 71 -4.70 10.38 -1.97
N GLU A 72 -5.92 10.05 -1.58
CA GLU A 72 -6.99 11.04 -1.57
C GLU A 72 -6.79 11.97 -0.37
N LYS A 73 -7.21 13.21 -0.56
CA LYS A 73 -6.82 14.38 0.24
C LYS A 73 -7.19 14.23 1.72
N LYS A 74 -6.57 15.08 2.56
CA LYS A 74 -6.98 15.34 3.95
C LYS A 74 -8.50 15.50 3.97
N ASP A 75 -9.18 14.72 4.81
CA ASP A 75 -10.44 15.18 5.41
C ASP A 75 -10.01 16.36 6.33
N GLU A 76 -10.31 17.59 5.90
CA GLU A 76 -10.10 18.83 6.66
C GLU A 76 -11.29 19.10 7.58
#